data_AF-A0A0N0CG39-F1
#
_entry.id   AF-A0A0N0CG39-F1
#
_cell.length_a   1.000
_cell.length_b   1.000
_cell.length_c   1.000
_cell.angle_alpha   90.00
_cell.angle_beta   90.00
_cell.angle_gamma   90.00
#
_symmetry.space_group_name_H-M   'P 1'
#
loop_
_entity.id
_entity.type
_entity.pdbx_description
1 polymer ?
#
loop_
_entity_poly.entity_id
_entity_poly.type
_entity_poly.pdbx_seq_one_letter_code
_entity_poly.pdbx_strand_id
1 'polypeptide(L)'
;MSYSIFNQKKTILLPNSEFERRIILQYYLDNDIEISTIEREILENTTVSEHESIGIIGCLLGDLSDLNVLRLAIGAKNRSNQKLATTASAKINQTIIDKAFNTYFIDKNFDDLTEIERIVSGEFNLI
;
A
#
# COMPACT_ATOMS: atom_id res chain seq x y z
N MET A 1 -24.13 1.54 -5.07
CA MET A 1 -22.81 2.20 -5.30
C MET A 1 -21.89 1.18 -5.93
N SER A 2 -21.18 1.52 -6.99
CA SER A 2 -20.10 0.69 -7.52
C SER A 2 -18.83 1.05 -6.76
N TYR A 3 -18.33 0.14 -5.93
CA TYR A 3 -17.02 0.24 -5.30
C TYR A 3 -15.97 -0.21 -6.32
N SER A 4 -15.71 0.64 -7.33
CA SER A 4 -14.65 0.42 -8.32
C SER A 4 -13.60 1.50 -8.16
N ILE A 5 -12.33 1.10 -8.05
CA ILE A 5 -11.18 2.04 -7.97
C ILE A 5 -11.18 2.96 -9.19
N PHE A 6 -11.42 2.41 -10.38
CA PHE A 6 -11.52 3.20 -11.61
C PHE A 6 -12.62 4.27 -11.53
N ASN A 7 -13.86 3.86 -11.20
CA ASN A 7 -14.99 4.79 -11.12
C ASN A 7 -14.86 5.79 -9.96
N GLN A 8 -14.09 5.44 -8.93
CA GLN A 8 -13.86 6.25 -7.73
C GLN A 8 -12.47 6.87 -7.69
N LYS A 9 -11.80 7.03 -8.85
CA LYS A 9 -10.43 7.56 -8.94
C LYS A 9 -10.22 8.82 -8.10
N LYS A 10 -11.18 9.76 -8.15
CA LYS A 10 -11.11 10.99 -7.36
C LYS A 10 -11.09 10.71 -5.85
N THR A 11 -11.96 9.82 -5.37
CA THR A 11 -12.00 9.40 -3.96
C THR A 11 -10.73 8.68 -3.54
N ILE A 12 -10.09 7.93 -4.45
CA ILE A 12 -8.84 7.22 -4.15
C ILE A 12 -7.66 8.18 -4.05
N LEU A 13 -7.53 9.12 -4.98
CA LEU A 13 -6.40 10.05 -5.06
C LEU A 13 -6.57 11.28 -4.16
N LEU A 14 -7.79 11.77 -4.00
CA LEU A 14 -8.16 13.00 -3.30
C LEU A 14 -9.44 12.79 -2.48
N PRO A 15 -9.41 11.90 -1.46
CA PRO A 15 -10.58 11.66 -0.63
C PRO A 15 -10.96 12.89 0.19
N ASN A 16 -12.25 13.01 0.54
CA ASN A 16 -12.65 13.97 1.58
C ASN A 16 -12.24 13.47 2.98
N SER A 17 -12.09 12.15 3.14
CA SER A 17 -11.57 11.51 4.35
C SER A 17 -10.90 10.17 4.04
N GLU A 18 -9.89 9.80 4.82
CA GLU A 18 -9.22 8.48 4.68
C GLU A 18 -10.19 7.31 4.79
N PHE A 19 -11.29 7.49 5.55
CA PHE A 19 -12.33 6.48 5.67
C PHE A 19 -13.01 6.14 4.33
N GLU A 20 -13.32 7.13 3.49
CA GLU A 20 -13.95 6.90 2.18
C GLU A 20 -13.03 6.07 1.26
N ARG A 21 -11.73 6.41 1.26
CA ARG A 21 -10.70 5.68 0.52
C ARG A 21 -10.62 4.23 0.99
N ARG A 22 -10.50 4.03 2.30
CA ARG A 22 -10.37 2.70 2.91
C ARG A 22 -11.55 1.80 2.59
N ILE A 23 -12.80 2.30 2.60
CA ILE A 23 -13.97 1.49 2.25
C ILE A 23 -13.81 0.85 0.86
N ILE A 24 -13.38 1.62 -0.14
CA ILE A 24 -13.22 1.13 -1.51
C ILE A 24 -12.07 0.11 -1.58
N LEU A 25 -10.94 0.42 -0.95
CA LEU A 25 -9.77 -0.48 -0.92
C LEU A 25 -10.10 -1.81 -0.21
N GLN A 26 -10.77 -1.72 0.93
CA GLN A 26 -11.16 -2.87 1.74
C GLN A 26 -12.19 -3.74 1.00
N TYR A 27 -13.10 -3.15 0.24
CA TYR A 27 -14.01 -3.91 -0.62
C TYR A 27 -13.25 -4.82 -1.61
N TYR A 28 -12.17 -4.32 -2.23
CA TYR A 28 -11.34 -5.15 -3.12
C TYR A 28 -10.63 -6.27 -2.36
N LEU A 29 -9.99 -5.95 -1.23
CA LEU A 29 -9.29 -6.94 -0.43
C LEU A 29 -10.24 -8.03 0.07
N ASP A 30 -11.40 -7.66 0.61
CA ASP A 30 -12.34 -8.59 1.26
C ASP A 30 -13.00 -9.54 0.25
N ASN A 31 -13.18 -9.09 -0.99
CA ASN A 31 -13.79 -9.87 -2.06
C ASN A 31 -12.77 -10.46 -3.05
N ASP A 32 -11.47 -10.37 -2.75
CA ASP A 32 -10.37 -10.89 -3.58
C ASP A 32 -10.45 -10.40 -5.04
N ILE A 33 -10.80 -9.13 -5.21
CA ILE A 33 -10.99 -8.50 -6.53
C ILE A 33 -9.63 -8.14 -7.10
N GLU A 34 -9.33 -8.67 -8.28
CA GLU A 34 -8.16 -8.29 -9.05
C GLU A 34 -8.31 -6.88 -9.63
N ILE A 35 -7.23 -6.09 -9.56
CA ILE A 35 -7.19 -4.76 -10.15
C ILE A 35 -6.81 -4.83 -11.63
N SER A 36 -7.45 -3.98 -12.44
CA SER A 36 -7.04 -3.73 -13.82
C SER A 36 -5.74 -2.92 -13.91
N THR A 37 -5.14 -2.86 -15.11
CA THR A 37 -3.95 -2.02 -15.36
C THR A 37 -4.19 -0.54 -15.02
N ILE A 38 -5.37 -0.01 -15.33
CA ILE A 38 -5.71 1.39 -15.05
C ILE A 38 -5.82 1.61 -13.54
N GLU A 39 -6.39 0.65 -12.81
CA GLU A 39 -6.51 0.74 -11.35
C GLU A 39 -5.16 0.60 -10.66
N ARG A 40 -4.27 -0.23 -11.20
CA ARG A 40 -2.87 -0.30 -10.77
C ARG A 40 -2.19 1.06 -10.89
N GLU A 41 -2.29 1.73 -12.04
CA GLU A 41 -1.73 3.08 -12.21
C GLU A 41 -2.32 4.08 -11.20
N ILE A 42 -3.61 3.99 -10.89
CA ILE A 42 -4.24 4.83 -9.86
C ILE A 42 -3.60 4.56 -8.49
N LEU A 43 -3.46 3.29 -8.10
CA LEU A 43 -2.91 2.91 -6.80
C LEU A 43 -1.42 3.26 -6.66
N GLU A 44 -0.64 3.10 -7.72
CA GLU A 44 0.79 3.47 -7.74
C GLU A 44 1.01 4.97 -7.52
N ASN A 45 0.06 5.80 -7.96
CA ASN A 45 0.08 7.26 -7.78
C ASN A 45 -0.66 7.75 -6.52
N THR A 46 -1.14 6.84 -5.67
CA THR A 46 -1.90 7.20 -4.48
C THR A 46 -0.97 7.58 -3.33
N THR A 47 -1.11 8.81 -2.82
CA THR A 47 -0.50 9.25 -1.56
C THR A 47 -1.44 8.97 -0.39
N VAL A 48 -1.00 8.15 0.57
CA VAL A 48 -1.74 7.83 1.80
C VAL A 48 -0.76 7.49 2.91
N SER A 49 -1.01 8.02 4.12
CA SER A 49 -0.22 7.76 5.34
C SER A 49 -0.90 6.77 6.29
N GLU A 50 -2.19 6.48 6.10
CA GLU A 50 -2.87 5.49 6.94
C GLU A 50 -2.34 4.08 6.69
N HIS A 51 -1.75 3.46 7.73
CA HIS A 51 -1.13 2.12 7.65
C HIS A 51 -2.02 1.04 7.02
N GLU A 52 -3.32 1.02 7.35
CA GLU A 52 -4.24 0.02 6.80
C GLU A 52 -4.42 0.20 5.29
N SER A 53 -4.68 1.42 4.83
CA SER A 53 -4.80 1.74 3.41
C SER A 53 -3.49 1.49 2.65
N ILE A 54 -2.34 1.84 3.23
CA ILE A 54 -1.01 1.51 2.67
C ILE A 54 -0.88 -0.01 2.47
N GLY A 55 -1.20 -0.78 3.50
CA GLY A 55 -1.12 -2.24 3.46
C GLY A 55 -2.06 -2.85 2.42
N ILE A 56 -3.30 -2.36 2.33
CA ILE A 56 -4.27 -2.85 1.33
C ILE A 56 -3.76 -2.57 -0.08
N ILE A 57 -3.25 -1.37 -0.36
CA ILE A 57 -2.63 -1.04 -1.65
C ILE A 57 -1.50 -2.03 -1.96
N GLY A 58 -0.67 -2.34 -0.96
CA GLY A 58 0.39 -3.34 -1.08
C GLY A 58 -0.11 -4.70 -1.59
N CYS A 59 -1.18 -5.20 -0.97
CA CYS A 59 -1.81 -6.46 -1.34
C CYS A 59 -2.41 -6.44 -2.75
N LEU A 60 -3.08 -5.34 -3.13
CA LEU A 60 -3.74 -5.21 -4.44
C LEU A 60 -2.75 -5.09 -5.59
N LEU A 61 -1.65 -4.36 -5.40
CA LEU A 61 -0.59 -4.26 -6.40
C LEU A 61 0.08 -5.62 -6.63
N GLY A 62 0.34 -6.39 -5.59
CA GLY A 62 0.76 -7.78 -5.72
C GLY A 62 2.13 -8.02 -6.37
N ASP A 63 2.91 -6.98 -6.64
CA ASP A 63 4.32 -7.06 -7.05
C ASP A 63 5.28 -6.98 -5.85
N LEU A 64 6.57 -7.24 -6.10
CA LEU A 64 7.64 -7.18 -5.10
C LEU A 64 8.66 -6.08 -5.42
N SER A 65 8.19 -4.95 -5.98
CA SER A 65 9.01 -3.74 -5.99
C SER A 65 9.37 -3.33 -4.57
N ASP A 66 10.55 -2.72 -4.37
CA ASP A 66 11.03 -2.40 -3.01
C ASP A 66 10.02 -1.52 -2.26
N LEU A 67 9.37 -0.56 -2.93
CA LEU A 67 8.30 0.26 -2.34
C LEU A 67 7.11 -0.60 -1.90
N ASN A 68 6.68 -1.53 -2.76
CA ASN A 68 5.54 -2.38 -2.45
C ASN A 68 5.84 -3.37 -1.32
N VAL A 69 7.10 -3.82 -1.19
CA VAL A 69 7.54 -4.62 -0.04
C VAL A 69 7.37 -3.84 1.27
N LEU A 70 7.72 -2.54 1.31
CA LEU A 70 7.48 -1.71 2.49
C LEU A 70 5.97 -1.59 2.80
N ARG A 71 5.13 -1.40 1.78
CA ARG A 71 3.66 -1.37 1.94
C ARG A 71 3.12 -2.68 2.53
N LEU A 72 3.57 -3.82 1.99
CA LEU A 72 3.19 -5.15 2.48
C LEU A 72 3.66 -5.36 3.91
N ALA A 73 4.87 -4.92 4.27
CA ALA A 73 5.38 -5.05 5.63
C ALA A 73 4.56 -4.23 6.65
N ILE A 74 4.12 -3.02 6.27
CA ILE A 74 3.15 -2.24 7.06
C ILE A 74 1.83 -3.01 7.22
N GLY A 75 1.29 -3.56 6.11
CA GLY A 75 0.08 -4.38 6.14
C GLY A 75 0.18 -5.62 7.03
N ALA A 76 1.34 -6.30 7.00
CA ALA A 76 1.61 -7.51 7.79
C ALA A 76 1.58 -7.26 9.31
N LYS A 77 1.82 -6.02 9.75
CA LYS A 77 1.76 -5.63 11.18
C LYS A 77 0.36 -5.16 11.61
N ASN A 78 -0.62 -5.13 10.71
CA ASN A 78 -1.96 -4.68 11.05
C ASN A 78 -2.63 -5.63 12.05
N ARG A 79 -3.09 -5.10 13.20
CA ARG A 79 -3.72 -5.89 14.27
C ARG A 79 -5.25 -5.96 14.16
N SER A 80 -5.86 -5.01 13.46
CA SER A 80 -7.31 -4.88 13.36
C SER A 80 -7.88 -5.67 12.19
N ASN A 81 -7.12 -5.77 11.09
CA ASN A 81 -7.53 -6.43 9.86
C ASN A 81 -6.70 -7.70 9.63
N GLN A 82 -7.23 -8.84 10.06
CA GLN A 82 -6.55 -10.13 9.98
C GLN A 82 -6.35 -10.60 8.53
N LYS A 83 -7.31 -10.30 7.62
CA LYS A 83 -7.18 -10.65 6.20
C LYS A 83 -5.99 -9.91 5.60
N LEU A 84 -5.89 -8.60 5.85
CA LEU A 84 -4.75 -7.79 5.42
C LEU A 84 -3.43 -8.36 5.95
N ALA A 85 -3.33 -8.58 7.27
CA ALA A 85 -2.10 -9.06 7.89
C ALA A 85 -1.64 -10.40 7.30
N THR A 86 -2.58 -11.33 7.10
CA THR A 86 -2.30 -12.66 6.55
C THR A 86 -1.90 -12.59 5.08
N THR A 87 -2.67 -11.87 4.25
CA THR A 87 -2.41 -11.73 2.81
C THR A 87 -1.08 -11.04 2.55
N ALA A 88 -0.74 -10.02 3.34
CA ALA A 88 0.53 -9.32 3.21
C ALA A 88 1.71 -10.18 3.66
N SER A 89 1.61 -10.83 4.83
CA SER A 89 2.66 -11.70 5.36
C SER A 89 2.97 -12.88 4.45
N ALA A 90 1.96 -13.42 3.75
CA ALA A 90 2.14 -14.53 2.82
C ALA A 90 3.00 -14.18 1.59
N LYS A 91 3.14 -12.89 1.26
CA LYS A 91 3.88 -12.42 0.08
C LYS A 91 5.33 -12.05 0.38
N ILE A 92 5.71 -11.92 1.66
CA ILE A 92 7.00 -11.37 2.06
C ILE A 92 7.76 -12.25 3.06
N ASN A 93 9.07 -12.07 3.13
CA ASN A 93 9.94 -12.68 4.14
C ASN A 93 11.02 -11.69 4.57
N GLN A 94 11.78 -12.01 5.62
CA GLN A 94 12.77 -11.09 6.18
C GLN A 94 13.82 -10.66 5.15
N THR A 95 14.30 -11.59 4.31
CA THR A 95 15.33 -11.29 3.29
C THR A 95 14.88 -10.22 2.30
N ILE A 96 13.64 -10.27 1.82
CA ILE A 96 13.15 -9.25 0.89
C ILE A 96 12.83 -7.92 1.58
N ILE A 97 12.41 -7.97 2.86
CA ILE A 97 12.20 -6.77 3.68
C ILE A 97 13.54 -6.05 3.89
N ASP A 98 14.60 -6.79 4.26
CA ASP A 98 15.93 -6.23 4.49
C ASP A 98 16.48 -5.56 3.22
N LYS A 99 16.24 -6.17 2.05
CA LYS A 99 16.61 -5.57 0.77
C LYS A 99 15.88 -4.24 0.54
N ALA A 100 14.56 -4.23 0.69
CA ALA A 100 13.76 -3.01 0.50
C ALA A 100 14.15 -1.92 1.52
N PHE A 101 14.44 -2.30 2.76
CA PHE A 101 14.96 -1.40 3.78
C PHE A 101 16.27 -0.76 3.34
N ASN A 102 17.25 -1.55 2.90
CA ASN A 102 18.53 -1.01 2.44
C ASN A 102 18.36 -0.03 1.27
N THR A 103 17.49 -0.35 0.30
CA THR A 103 17.18 0.56 -0.82
C THR A 103 16.75 1.94 -0.32
N TYR A 104 15.85 2.03 0.65
CA TYR A 104 15.23 3.29 1.07
C TYR A 104 15.95 4.03 2.20
N PHE A 105 16.69 3.32 3.04
CA PHE A 105 17.32 3.90 4.24
C PHE A 105 18.84 3.94 4.19
N ILE A 106 19.47 3.29 3.20
CA ILE A 106 20.94 3.26 3.04
C ILE A 106 21.33 3.76 1.65
N ASP A 107 20.74 3.21 0.59
CA ASP A 107 21.23 3.40 -0.77
C ASP A 107 20.71 4.69 -1.43
N LYS A 108 19.44 5.04 -1.19
CA LYS A 108 18.82 6.27 -1.73
C LYS A 108 19.06 7.47 -0.82
N ASN A 109 19.33 8.64 -1.42
CA ASN A 109 19.28 9.90 -0.67
C ASN A 109 17.82 10.31 -0.45
N PHE A 110 17.57 10.94 0.70
CA PHE A 110 16.24 11.43 1.05
C PHE A 110 15.66 12.41 0.02
N ASP A 111 16.50 13.28 -0.54
CA ASP A 111 16.09 14.30 -1.51
C ASP A 111 15.69 13.71 -2.88
N ASP A 112 16.10 12.47 -3.17
CA ASP A 112 15.79 11.77 -4.41
C ASP A 112 14.45 10.99 -4.34
N LEU A 113 13.83 10.94 -3.16
CA LEU A 113 12.60 10.18 -2.94
C LEU A 113 11.37 10.96 -3.43
N THR A 114 10.53 10.26 -4.20
CA THR A 114 9.19 10.75 -4.52
C THR A 114 8.38 10.97 -3.24
N GLU A 115 7.32 11.77 -3.32
CA GLU A 115 6.44 12.02 -2.18
C GLU A 115 5.86 10.71 -1.60
N ILE A 116 5.44 9.78 -2.46
CA ILE A 116 4.90 8.48 -2.04
C ILE A 116 5.96 7.65 -1.32
N GLU A 117 7.18 7.61 -1.83
CA GLU A 117 8.28 6.89 -1.20
C GLU A 117 8.63 7.48 0.17
N ARG A 118 8.65 8.81 0.30
CA ARG A 118 8.88 9.48 1.59
C ARG A 118 7.80 9.16 2.62
N ILE A 119 6.52 9.18 2.21
CA ILE A 119 5.42 8.84 3.10
C ILE A 119 5.52 7.37 3.52
N VAL A 120 5.60 6.43 2.57
CA VAL A 120 5.60 4.99 2.88
C VAL A 120 6.82 4.59 3.71
N SER A 121 8.02 5.10 3.39
CA SER A 121 9.22 4.83 4.20
C SER A 121 9.11 5.46 5.60
N GLY A 122 8.54 6.67 5.70
CA GLY A 122 8.25 7.31 6.98
C GLY A 122 7.34 6.46 7.86
N GLU A 123 6.20 6.01 7.34
CA GLU A 123 5.27 5.14 8.06
C GLU A 123 5.87 3.77 8.40
N PHE A 124 6.67 3.20 7.49
CA PHE A 124 7.39 1.94 7.77
C PHE A 124 8.38 2.08 8.95
N ASN A 125 8.97 3.25 9.15
CA ASN A 125 9.89 3.47 10.27
C ASN A 125 9.17 3.62 11.64
N LEU A 126 7.83 3.74 11.64
CA LEU A 126 7.03 3.92 12.85
C LEU A 126 6.39 2.63 13.39
N ILE A 127 6.53 1.50 12.68
CA ILE A 127 5.87 0.22 13.00
C ILE A 127 6.75 -0.82 13.73
#